data_AF-A0A2M7EK69-F1
#
_entry.id   AF-A0A2M7EK69-F1
#
_cell.length_a   1.000
_cell.length_b   1.000
_cell.length_c   1.000
_cell.angle_alpha   90.00
_cell.angle_beta   90.00
_cell.angle_gamma   90.00
#
_symmetry.space_group_name_H-M   'P 1'
#
loop_
_entity.id
_entity.type
_entity.pdbx_description
1 polymer ?
#
loop_
_entity_poly.entity_id
_entity_poly.type
_entity_poly.pdbx_seq_one_letter_code
_entity_poly.pdbx_strand_id
1 'polypeptide(L)'
;PALIGELLAQFPRSLAVAGCHGKTTTSSLLAWSLTQLGKDPSFLIGAPPFDGGGGGKMTESEFFVVEADEYGVHPPKDKTPKLLFLRPNYTLCMNIDFDHPDVYENIGMTKKTFMKFFSQSKHLVLCGDDPIIQSLLLSLANRSPITYGTGKKNTYFAQDIIYNQDSTEFSVYKKDVHIGTCKTELFGAKNVLNSLGVVALLLENGFLFEEIAQSLLGFKGAKRRME
;
A
#
# COMPACT_ATOMS: atom_id res chain seq x y z
N PRO A 1 -14.12 -13.11 -4.62
CA PRO A 1 -13.18 -12.79 -3.51
C PRO A 1 -12.43 -14.00 -2.97
N ALA A 2 -13.12 -15.10 -2.63
CA ALA A 2 -12.48 -16.31 -2.09
C ALA A 2 -11.37 -16.88 -3.01
N LEU A 3 -11.65 -17.02 -4.31
CA LEU A 3 -10.67 -17.50 -5.29
C LEU A 3 -9.39 -16.63 -5.36
N ILE A 4 -9.53 -15.31 -5.18
CA ILE A 4 -8.37 -14.40 -5.15
C ILE A 4 -7.52 -14.69 -3.90
N GLY A 5 -8.14 -14.96 -2.75
CA GLY A 5 -7.44 -15.37 -1.55
C GLY A 5 -6.67 -16.68 -1.72
N GLU A 6 -7.29 -17.68 -2.35
CA GLU A 6 -6.64 -18.96 -2.66
C GLU A 6 -5.48 -18.80 -3.64
N LEU A 7 -5.60 -17.89 -4.60
CA LEU A 7 -4.52 -17.54 -5.52
C LEU A 7 -3.37 -16.85 -4.77
N LEU A 8 -3.66 -15.83 -3.96
CA LEU A 8 -2.64 -15.10 -3.20
C LEU A 8 -1.85 -15.99 -2.24
N ALA A 9 -2.49 -17.02 -1.69
CA ALA A 9 -1.84 -17.99 -0.80
C ALA A 9 -0.71 -18.79 -1.47
N GLN A 10 -0.67 -18.83 -2.81
CA GLN A 10 0.37 -19.51 -3.58
C GLN A 10 1.61 -18.63 -3.79
N PHE A 11 1.52 -17.32 -3.57
CA PHE A 11 2.63 -16.39 -3.74
C PHE A 11 3.35 -16.18 -2.40
N PRO A 12 4.68 -16.40 -2.32
CA PRO A 12 5.44 -16.17 -1.10
C PRO A 12 5.56 -14.67 -0.76
N ARG A 13 5.35 -13.79 -1.74
CA ARG A 13 5.33 -12.33 -1.60
C ARG A 13 4.00 -11.75 -2.09
N SER A 14 2.89 -12.16 -1.47
CA SER A 14 1.59 -11.49 -1.67
C SER A 14 1.55 -10.16 -0.90
N LEU A 15 1.47 -9.05 -1.64
CA LEU A 15 1.52 -7.67 -1.17
C LEU A 15 0.14 -7.00 -1.36
N ALA A 16 -0.62 -6.88 -0.28
CA ALA A 16 -1.90 -6.19 -0.29
C ALA A 16 -1.74 -4.70 0.05
N VAL A 17 -2.31 -3.83 -0.79
CA VAL A 17 -2.39 -2.40 -0.56
C VAL A 17 -3.81 -2.04 -0.10
N ALA A 18 -3.92 -1.59 1.14
CA ALA A 18 -5.17 -1.31 1.83
C ALA A 18 -5.30 0.17 2.21
N GLY A 19 -6.55 0.58 2.41
CA GLY A 19 -6.94 1.89 2.91
C GLY A 19 -8.13 2.44 2.15
N CYS A 20 -8.89 3.36 2.73
CA CYS A 20 -10.11 3.87 2.09
C CYS A 20 -9.81 4.66 0.82
N HIS A 21 -8.72 5.44 0.81
CA HIS A 21 -8.34 6.27 -0.33
C HIS A 21 -6.93 5.97 -0.82
N GLY A 22 -6.70 6.15 -2.13
CA GLY A 22 -5.36 6.10 -2.74
C GLY A 22 -4.80 4.71 -3.04
N LYS A 23 -5.57 3.64 -2.80
CA LYS A 23 -5.19 2.24 -3.07
C LYS A 23 -4.59 2.08 -4.47
N THR A 24 -5.32 2.51 -5.50
CA THR A 24 -4.93 2.32 -6.91
C THR A 24 -3.63 3.02 -7.28
N THR A 25 -3.40 4.24 -6.78
CA THR A 25 -2.12 4.93 -7.02
C THR A 25 -0.97 4.18 -6.36
N THR A 26 -1.14 3.77 -5.10
CA THR A 26 -0.09 3.12 -4.32
C THR A 26 0.19 1.69 -4.80
N SER A 27 -0.83 0.91 -5.14
CA SER A 27 -0.67 -0.44 -5.72
C SER A 27 -0.05 -0.37 -7.12
N SER A 28 -0.42 0.63 -7.93
CA SER A 28 0.21 0.85 -9.24
C SER A 28 1.67 1.25 -9.11
N LEU A 29 1.99 2.14 -8.16
CA LEU A 29 3.38 2.52 -7.87
C LEU A 29 4.18 1.30 -7.41
N LEU A 30 3.63 0.46 -6.53
CA LEU A 30 4.29 -0.75 -6.07
C LEU A 30 4.57 -1.75 -7.21
N ALA A 31 3.57 -1.99 -8.06
CA ALA A 31 3.72 -2.85 -9.24
C ALA A 31 4.73 -2.27 -10.24
N TRP A 32 4.72 -0.95 -10.43
CA TRP A 32 5.70 -0.23 -11.26
C TRP A 32 7.11 -0.42 -10.73
N SER A 33 7.34 -0.12 -9.45
CA SER A 33 8.64 -0.25 -8.81
C SER A 33 9.18 -1.67 -8.89
N LEU A 34 8.35 -2.69 -8.61
CA LEU A 34 8.76 -4.09 -8.76
C LEU A 34 9.11 -4.46 -10.21
N THR A 35 8.41 -3.87 -11.19
CA THR A 35 8.75 -4.05 -12.61
C THR A 35 10.10 -3.41 -12.94
N GLN A 36 10.36 -2.19 -12.47
CA GLN A 36 11.64 -1.50 -12.65
C GLN A 36 12.79 -2.22 -11.93
N LEU A 37 12.50 -2.91 -10.82
CA LEU A 37 13.43 -3.79 -10.09
C LEU A 37 13.63 -5.16 -10.78
N GLY A 38 13.08 -5.37 -11.98
CA GLY A 38 13.24 -6.59 -12.77
C GLY A 38 12.51 -7.80 -12.19
N LYS A 39 11.53 -7.61 -11.30
CA LYS A 39 10.77 -8.71 -10.65
C LYS A 39 9.53 -9.15 -11.39
N ASP A 40 9.08 -8.36 -12.38
CA ASP A 40 7.91 -8.61 -13.22
C ASP A 40 6.68 -9.16 -12.45
N PRO A 41 6.12 -8.39 -11.49
CA PRO A 41 5.13 -8.89 -10.55
C PRO A 41 3.81 -9.30 -11.23
N SER A 42 3.15 -10.30 -10.65
CA SER A 42 1.71 -10.48 -10.86
C SER A 42 0.96 -9.36 -10.16
N PHE A 43 -0.19 -8.94 -10.69
CA PHE A 43 -1.02 -7.94 -10.01
C PHE A 43 -2.51 -8.03 -10.34
N LEU A 44 -3.33 -7.54 -9.42
CA LEU A 44 -4.76 -7.29 -9.58
C LEU A 44 -5.13 -5.93 -8.96
N ILE A 45 -5.29 -4.93 -9.82
CA ILE A 45 -5.41 -3.50 -9.51
C ILE A 45 -6.61 -2.93 -10.28
N GLY A 46 -7.37 -2.00 -9.71
CA GLY A 46 -8.59 -1.48 -10.34
C GLY A 46 -8.37 -0.73 -11.66
N ALA A 47 -7.14 -0.29 -11.90
CA ALA A 47 -6.68 0.39 -13.12
C ALA A 47 -5.35 -0.20 -13.59
N PRO A 48 -5.02 -0.09 -14.89
CA PRO A 48 -3.73 -0.54 -15.39
C PRO A 48 -2.59 0.28 -14.75
N PRO A 49 -1.56 -0.37 -14.20
CA PRO A 49 -0.46 0.34 -13.56
C PRO A 49 0.52 0.97 -14.56
N PHE A 50 0.52 0.53 -15.82
CA PHE A 50 1.40 0.99 -16.91
C PHE A 50 0.64 1.10 -18.24
N ASP A 51 1.27 1.69 -19.26
CA ASP A 51 0.70 1.84 -20.60
C ASP A 51 0.42 0.48 -21.28
N GLY A 52 -0.79 0.31 -21.85
CA GLY A 52 -1.09 -0.77 -22.79
C GLY A 52 -1.63 -2.09 -22.21
N GLY A 53 -2.22 -2.10 -21.01
CA GLY A 53 -2.74 -3.33 -20.38
C GLY A 53 -4.08 -3.19 -19.65
N GLY A 54 -4.53 -4.30 -19.06
CA GLY A 54 -5.65 -4.33 -18.11
C GLY A 54 -5.20 -4.19 -16.65
N GLY A 55 -6.14 -4.09 -15.73
CA GLY A 55 -5.87 -4.08 -14.28
C GLY A 55 -5.41 -5.43 -13.71
N GLY A 56 -5.10 -6.42 -14.54
CA GLY A 56 -4.68 -7.75 -14.10
C GLY A 56 -3.56 -8.28 -14.97
N LYS A 57 -2.53 -8.84 -14.34
CA LYS A 57 -1.43 -9.56 -14.99
C LYS A 57 -1.03 -10.75 -14.13
N MET A 58 -0.83 -11.90 -14.75
CA MET A 58 -0.28 -13.10 -14.13
C MET A 58 1.10 -13.38 -14.75
N THR A 59 2.08 -13.69 -13.92
CA THR A 59 3.47 -13.97 -14.28
C THR A 59 4.02 -15.10 -13.40
N GLU A 60 5.21 -15.59 -13.71
CA GLU A 60 5.95 -16.57 -12.87
C GLU A 60 6.68 -15.91 -11.68
N SER A 61 6.39 -14.64 -11.38
CA SER A 61 7.02 -13.91 -10.30
C SER A 61 6.58 -14.41 -8.93
N GLU A 62 7.48 -14.32 -7.95
CA GLU A 62 7.15 -14.57 -6.55
C GLU A 62 6.27 -13.48 -5.93
N PHE A 63 6.19 -12.30 -6.59
CA PHE A 63 5.46 -11.12 -6.15
C PHE A 63 4.06 -11.05 -6.75
N PHE A 64 3.08 -10.83 -5.88
CA PHE A 64 1.71 -10.52 -6.29
C PHE A 64 1.23 -9.23 -5.60
N VAL A 65 0.90 -8.20 -6.37
CA VAL A 65 0.34 -6.94 -5.85
C VAL A 65 -1.18 -6.92 -5.99
N VAL A 66 -1.91 -6.64 -4.91
CA VAL A 66 -3.38 -6.60 -4.95
C VAL A 66 -3.93 -5.40 -4.19
N GLU A 67 -5.02 -4.82 -4.68
CA GLU A 67 -5.83 -3.87 -3.90
C GLU A 67 -6.70 -4.62 -2.88
N ALA A 68 -6.58 -4.26 -1.60
CA ALA A 68 -7.43 -4.75 -0.54
C ALA A 68 -8.65 -3.84 -0.37
N ASP A 69 -9.72 -4.17 -1.08
CA ASP A 69 -10.98 -3.44 -1.09
C ASP A 69 -11.81 -3.70 0.17
N GLU A 70 -12.11 -2.63 0.91
CA GLU A 70 -12.96 -2.61 2.09
C GLU A 70 -14.45 -2.56 1.81
N TYR A 71 -14.86 -2.46 0.56
CA TYR A 71 -16.26 -2.58 0.20
C TYR A 71 -16.80 -4.01 0.40
N GLY A 72 -18.11 -4.15 0.57
CA GLY A 72 -18.78 -5.44 0.71
C GLY A 72 -18.79 -6.24 -0.59
N VAL A 73 -18.94 -7.56 -0.51
CA VAL A 73 -19.01 -8.43 -1.71
C VAL A 73 -20.18 -8.05 -2.62
N HIS A 74 -21.37 -7.86 -2.06
CA HIS A 74 -22.56 -7.47 -2.81
C HIS A 74 -23.61 -6.77 -1.91
N PRO A 75 -23.35 -5.54 -1.43
CA PRO A 75 -24.30 -4.81 -0.60
C PRO A 75 -25.62 -4.54 -1.34
N PRO A 76 -26.78 -4.55 -0.66
CA PRO A 76 -26.93 -4.82 0.77
C PRO A 76 -27.00 -6.32 1.13
N LYS A 77 -27.02 -7.24 0.16
CA LYS A 77 -27.25 -8.68 0.38
C LYS A 77 -26.08 -9.37 1.09
N ASP A 78 -24.87 -9.02 0.73
CA ASP A 78 -23.64 -9.51 1.36
C ASP A 78 -22.70 -8.32 1.62
N LYS A 79 -22.66 -7.89 2.89
CA LYS A 79 -21.80 -6.81 3.36
C LYS A 79 -20.42 -7.30 3.81
N THR A 80 -20.07 -8.57 3.60
CA THR A 80 -18.76 -9.09 3.99
C THR A 80 -17.66 -8.32 3.26
N PRO A 81 -16.74 -7.65 3.97
CA PRO A 81 -15.69 -6.87 3.31
C PRO A 81 -14.73 -7.73 2.49
N LYS A 82 -14.47 -7.35 1.23
CA LYS A 82 -13.68 -8.17 0.28
C LYS A 82 -12.23 -8.39 0.75
N LEU A 83 -11.62 -7.43 1.45
CA LEU A 83 -10.26 -7.58 1.99
C LEU A 83 -10.09 -8.79 2.92
N LEU A 84 -11.16 -9.22 3.62
CA LEU A 84 -11.10 -10.32 4.59
C LEU A 84 -10.88 -11.69 3.97
N PHE A 85 -10.97 -11.78 2.63
CA PHE A 85 -10.72 -13.00 1.88
C PHE A 85 -9.25 -13.14 1.46
N LEU A 86 -8.41 -12.09 1.54
CA LEU A 86 -7.12 -12.06 0.84
C LEU A 86 -5.97 -12.76 1.57
N ARG A 87 -5.93 -12.74 2.91
CA ARG A 87 -4.87 -13.36 3.74
C ARG A 87 -3.43 -13.16 3.21
N PRO A 88 -2.99 -11.92 2.94
CA PRO A 88 -1.71 -11.64 2.28
C PRO A 88 -0.50 -11.91 3.20
N ASN A 89 0.70 -12.01 2.65
CA ASN A 89 1.91 -12.02 3.47
C ASN A 89 2.24 -10.63 3.99
N TYR A 90 2.13 -9.60 3.15
CA TYR A 90 2.39 -8.22 3.53
C TYR A 90 1.15 -7.37 3.30
N THR A 91 0.86 -6.49 4.25
CA THR A 91 -0.16 -5.44 4.10
C THR A 91 0.48 -4.08 4.26
N LEU A 92 0.34 -3.23 3.24
CA LEU A 92 0.59 -1.79 3.30
C LEU A 92 -0.75 -1.09 3.50
N CYS A 93 -0.96 -0.42 4.63
CA CYS A 93 -2.21 0.29 4.92
C CYS A 93 -1.98 1.79 5.11
N MET A 94 -2.64 2.58 4.26
CA MET A 94 -2.36 4.00 4.13
C MET A 94 -3.22 4.90 5.02
N ASN A 95 -4.50 4.56 5.17
CA ASN A 95 -5.50 5.30 5.93
C ASN A 95 -6.70 4.42 6.24
N ILE A 96 -7.49 4.80 7.23
CA ILE A 96 -8.78 4.16 7.53
C ILE A 96 -9.81 5.29 7.73
N ASP A 97 -10.96 5.19 7.07
CA ASP A 97 -12.04 6.17 7.18
C ASP A 97 -13.43 5.49 7.14
N PHE A 98 -14.48 6.24 7.45
CA PHE A 98 -15.88 5.81 7.35
C PHE A 98 -16.48 6.21 5.99
N ASP A 99 -16.05 5.52 4.92
CA ASP A 99 -16.39 5.87 3.52
C ASP A 99 -17.60 5.09 2.97
N HIS A 100 -17.90 3.90 3.52
CA HIS A 100 -18.96 3.00 3.01
C HIS A 100 -20.06 2.74 4.06
N PRO A 101 -20.99 3.70 4.29
CA PRO A 101 -22.05 3.57 5.28
C PRO A 101 -23.10 2.49 4.95
N ASP A 102 -23.15 2.04 3.69
CA ASP A 102 -23.97 0.92 3.24
C ASP A 102 -23.37 -0.44 3.66
N VAL A 103 -22.06 -0.50 3.93
CA VAL A 103 -21.32 -1.67 4.41
C VAL A 103 -21.09 -1.63 5.93
N TYR A 104 -20.67 -0.48 6.45
CA TYR A 104 -20.30 -0.28 7.84
C TYR A 104 -21.33 0.57 8.57
N GLU A 105 -21.68 0.21 9.81
CA GLU A 105 -22.61 1.01 10.62
C GLU A 105 -21.97 2.29 11.16
N ASN A 106 -20.68 2.23 11.48
CA ASN A 106 -19.91 3.32 12.05
C ASN A 106 -18.40 3.03 11.94
N ILE A 107 -17.58 4.02 12.28
CA ILE A 107 -16.12 3.89 12.26
C ILE A 107 -15.59 2.76 13.15
N GLY A 108 -16.30 2.40 14.23
CA GLY A 108 -15.93 1.28 15.10
C GLY A 108 -15.98 -0.06 14.37
N MET A 109 -16.99 -0.26 13.50
CA MET A 109 -17.08 -1.45 12.65
C MET A 109 -15.98 -1.47 11.57
N THR A 110 -15.64 -0.32 10.99
CA THR A 110 -14.50 -0.20 10.07
C THR A 110 -13.20 -0.59 10.77
N LYS A 111 -12.91 -0.02 11.95
CA LYS A 111 -11.71 -0.36 12.75
C LYS A 111 -11.62 -1.85 13.06
N LYS A 112 -12.73 -2.48 13.49
CA LYS A 112 -12.79 -3.93 13.76
C LYS A 112 -12.47 -4.75 12.51
N THR A 113 -12.96 -4.33 11.36
CA THR A 113 -12.71 -5.01 10.08
C THR A 113 -11.24 -4.93 9.68
N PHE A 114 -10.63 -3.75 9.74
CA PHE A 114 -9.20 -3.60 9.47
C PHE A 114 -8.34 -4.38 10.47
N MET A 115 -8.67 -4.38 11.77
CA MET A 115 -7.99 -5.23 12.76
C MET A 115 -8.07 -6.71 12.43
N LYS A 116 -9.23 -7.19 11.97
CA LYS A 116 -9.40 -8.58 11.51
C LYS A 116 -8.58 -8.87 10.25
N PHE A 117 -8.44 -7.91 9.34
CA PHE A 117 -7.58 -8.06 8.17
C PHE A 117 -6.10 -8.07 8.54
N PHE A 118 -5.67 -7.18 9.44
CA PHE A 118 -4.29 -7.12 9.91
C PHE A 118 -3.86 -8.42 10.60
N SER A 119 -4.77 -9.08 11.34
CA SER A 119 -4.45 -10.38 11.95
C SER A 119 -4.21 -11.50 10.93
N GLN A 120 -4.77 -11.39 9.72
CA GLN A 120 -4.58 -12.33 8.62
C GLN A 120 -3.29 -12.11 7.82
N SER A 121 -2.64 -10.96 7.99
CA SER A 121 -1.36 -10.67 7.33
C SER A 121 -0.20 -11.33 8.07
N LYS A 122 1.00 -11.47 7.48
CA LYS A 122 2.21 -11.84 8.25
C LYS A 122 2.97 -10.60 8.73
N HIS A 123 3.16 -9.63 7.82
CA HIS A 123 3.87 -8.38 8.05
C HIS A 123 2.95 -7.18 7.78
N LEU A 124 3.12 -6.11 8.56
CA LEU A 124 2.29 -4.91 8.50
C LEU A 124 3.19 -3.68 8.30
N VAL A 125 2.88 -2.90 7.27
CA VAL A 125 3.45 -1.57 7.00
C VAL A 125 2.31 -0.56 7.06
N LEU A 126 2.28 0.28 8.09
CA LEU A 126 1.11 1.09 8.45
C LEU A 126 1.47 2.59 8.50
N CYS A 127 0.61 3.44 7.96
CA CYS A 127 0.79 4.89 8.04
C CYS A 127 0.54 5.37 9.48
N GLY A 128 1.58 5.72 10.23
CA GLY A 128 1.45 6.18 11.62
C GLY A 128 1.07 7.67 11.77
N ASP A 129 0.94 8.36 10.65
CA ASP A 129 0.37 9.72 10.59
C ASP A 129 -1.17 9.69 10.51
N ASP A 130 -1.76 8.57 10.09
CA ASP A 130 -3.21 8.41 10.10
C ASP A 130 -3.71 8.25 11.56
N PRO A 131 -4.66 9.08 12.02
CA PRO A 131 -5.09 9.09 13.42
C PRO A 131 -5.81 7.80 13.83
N ILE A 132 -6.52 7.14 12.90
CA ILE A 132 -7.24 5.91 13.19
C ILE A 132 -6.24 4.75 13.29
N ILE A 133 -5.33 4.60 12.33
CA ILE A 133 -4.25 3.62 12.39
C ILE A 133 -3.42 3.83 13.65
N GLN A 134 -3.03 5.07 13.97
CA GLN A 134 -2.30 5.41 15.18
C GLN A 134 -3.03 4.94 16.44
N SER A 135 -4.36 5.09 16.50
CA SER A 135 -5.18 4.62 17.63
C SER A 135 -5.20 3.09 17.78
N LEU A 136 -4.86 2.34 16.73
CA LEU A 136 -4.84 0.87 16.71
C LEU A 136 -3.45 0.28 17.02
N LEU A 137 -2.37 1.06 16.91
CA LEU A 137 -0.99 0.55 17.03
C LEU A 137 -0.72 -0.16 18.36
N LEU A 138 -1.25 0.33 19.48
CA LEU A 138 -1.08 -0.33 20.78
C LEU A 138 -1.68 -1.74 20.78
N SER A 139 -2.83 -1.94 20.14
CA SER A 139 -3.46 -3.26 20.01
C SER A 139 -2.71 -4.20 19.06
N LEU A 140 -1.80 -3.65 18.24
CA LEU A 140 -0.97 -4.38 17.29
C LEU A 140 0.48 -4.55 17.79
N ALA A 141 0.82 -4.15 19.03
CA ALA A 141 2.21 -4.17 19.51
C ALA A 141 2.89 -5.55 19.37
N ASN A 142 2.18 -6.64 19.69
CA ASN A 142 2.67 -8.02 19.57
C ASN A 142 2.91 -8.48 18.11
N ARG A 143 2.48 -7.68 17.13
CA ARG A 143 2.68 -7.91 15.71
C ARG A 143 3.86 -7.13 15.14
N SER A 144 4.47 -6.25 15.95
CA SER A 144 5.60 -5.39 15.59
C SER A 144 5.41 -4.69 14.23
N PRO A 145 4.32 -3.92 14.03
CA PRO A 145 4.07 -3.25 12.76
C PRO A 145 5.18 -2.24 12.45
N ILE A 146 5.58 -2.18 11.18
CA ILE A 146 6.46 -1.14 10.66
C ILE A 146 5.61 0.10 10.38
N THR A 147 5.93 1.22 11.01
CA THR A 147 5.21 2.47 10.82
C THR A 147 5.93 3.40 9.85
N TYR A 148 5.18 4.11 9.02
CA TYR A 148 5.72 5.15 8.14
C TYR A 148 4.93 6.46 8.23
N GLY A 149 5.57 7.58 7.89
CA GLY A 149 4.90 8.89 7.86
C GLY A 149 5.88 10.06 7.74
N THR A 150 5.48 11.25 8.16
CA THR A 150 6.32 12.44 8.27
C THR A 150 6.80 12.68 9.70
N GLY A 151 6.13 12.08 10.69
CA GLY A 151 6.54 12.16 12.09
C GLY A 151 7.76 11.27 12.40
N LYS A 152 8.73 11.81 13.16
CA LYS A 152 9.94 11.08 13.61
C LYS A 152 9.67 9.87 14.51
N LYS A 153 8.45 9.76 15.05
CA LYS A 153 7.98 8.58 15.82
C LYS A 153 7.79 7.33 14.95
N ASN A 154 7.71 7.50 13.63
CA ASN A 154 7.51 6.39 12.70
C ASN A 154 8.83 5.65 12.46
N THR A 155 8.75 4.35 12.16
CA THR A 155 9.94 3.54 11.83
C THR A 155 10.66 4.09 10.61
N TYR A 156 9.88 4.48 9.60
CA TYR A 156 10.33 5.20 8.42
C TYR A 156 9.69 6.58 8.38
N PHE A 157 10.46 7.63 8.07
CA PHE A 157 9.84 8.94 7.87
C PHE A 157 10.48 9.76 6.77
N ALA A 158 9.65 10.61 6.15
CA ALA A 158 10.07 11.59 5.17
C ALA A 158 10.34 12.95 5.83
N GLN A 159 11.44 13.59 5.47
CA GLN A 159 11.74 14.99 5.79
C GLN A 159 12.20 15.75 4.54
N ASP A 160 12.48 17.05 4.69
CA ASP A 160 13.07 17.89 3.64
C ASP A 160 12.30 17.80 2.32
N ILE A 161 10.96 17.87 2.40
CA ILE A 161 10.08 17.71 1.25
C ILE A 161 10.15 18.97 0.38
N ILE A 162 10.59 18.81 -0.87
CA ILE A 162 10.72 19.88 -1.86
C ILE A 162 9.77 19.58 -3.02
N TYR A 163 8.84 20.51 -3.27
CA TYR A 163 7.96 20.45 -4.43
C TYR A 163 8.59 21.27 -5.57
N ASN A 164 9.08 20.56 -6.57
CA ASN A 164 9.59 21.16 -7.82
C ASN A 164 8.46 21.26 -8.85
N GLN A 165 8.74 21.88 -10.00
CA GLN A 165 7.78 22.03 -11.09
C GLN A 165 7.25 20.68 -11.59
N ASP A 166 8.15 19.71 -11.81
CA ASP A 166 7.84 18.42 -12.44
C ASP A 166 8.06 17.22 -11.50
N SER A 167 8.37 17.45 -10.21
CA SER A 167 8.67 16.36 -9.28
C SER A 167 8.52 16.77 -7.80
N THR A 168 8.41 15.78 -6.93
CA THR A 168 8.58 15.93 -5.48
C THR A 168 9.81 15.16 -5.03
N GLU A 169 10.66 15.79 -4.22
CA GLU A 169 11.83 15.18 -3.60
C GLU A 169 11.65 15.15 -2.07
N PHE A 170 12.13 14.09 -1.42
CA PHE A 170 12.08 13.97 0.03
C PHE A 170 13.19 13.06 0.56
N SER A 171 13.78 13.44 1.70
CA SER A 171 14.76 12.64 2.43
C SER A 171 14.03 11.54 3.21
N VAL A 172 14.53 10.30 3.11
CA VAL A 172 14.00 9.15 3.84
C VAL A 172 14.93 8.81 4.99
N TYR A 173 14.34 8.55 6.14
CA TYR A 173 15.01 8.12 7.35
C TYR A 173 14.42 6.78 7.82
N LYS A 174 15.27 5.91 8.39
CA LYS A 174 14.87 4.74 9.17
C LYS A 174 15.32 4.96 10.62
N LYS A 175 14.37 5.18 11.52
CA LYS A 175 14.65 5.73 12.87
C LYS A 175 15.52 7.00 12.72
N ASP A 176 16.59 7.15 13.49
CA ASP A 176 17.43 8.35 13.45
C ASP A 176 18.49 8.34 12.33
N VAL A 177 18.45 7.38 11.41
CA VAL A 177 19.45 7.23 10.35
C VAL A 177 18.87 7.70 9.01
N HIS A 178 19.51 8.68 8.39
CA HIS A 178 19.23 9.08 7.01
C HIS A 178 19.64 7.94 6.06
N ILE A 179 18.70 7.44 5.27
CA ILE A 179 18.96 6.35 4.31
C ILE A 179 19.17 6.86 2.88
N GLY A 180 18.68 8.06 2.56
CA GLY A 180 18.89 8.73 1.29
C GLY A 180 17.67 9.52 0.81
N THR A 181 17.72 10.04 -0.41
CA THR A 181 16.66 10.90 -0.96
C THR A 181 15.90 10.19 -2.08
N CYS A 182 14.58 10.27 -2.04
CA CYS A 182 13.70 9.80 -3.11
C CYS A 182 13.23 10.98 -3.96
N LYS A 183 13.01 10.71 -5.25
CA LYS A 183 12.38 11.61 -6.21
C LYS A 183 11.20 10.89 -6.85
N THR A 184 10.07 11.58 -6.99
CA THR A 184 8.86 11.05 -7.63
C THR A 184 8.24 12.12 -8.52
N GLU A 185 7.61 11.72 -9.62
CA GLU A 185 6.82 12.61 -10.50
C GLU A 185 5.37 12.78 -10.00
N LEU A 186 5.04 12.18 -8.84
CA LEU A 186 3.77 12.39 -8.17
C LEU A 186 3.82 13.63 -7.28
N PHE A 187 2.73 14.40 -7.28
CA PHE A 187 2.63 15.66 -6.54
C PHE A 187 1.75 15.57 -5.28
N GLY A 188 2.11 16.37 -4.28
CA GLY A 188 1.33 16.58 -3.06
C GLY A 188 1.65 15.62 -1.93
N ALA A 189 1.38 16.07 -0.70
CA ALA A 189 1.76 15.37 0.53
C ALA A 189 1.25 13.92 0.61
N LYS A 190 0.05 13.65 0.09
CA LYS A 190 -0.51 12.28 0.03
C LYS A 190 0.36 11.35 -0.82
N ASN A 191 0.89 11.85 -1.94
CA ASN A 191 1.75 11.04 -2.81
C ASN A 191 3.16 10.84 -2.23
N VAL A 192 3.67 11.79 -1.43
CA VAL A 192 4.89 11.55 -0.63
C VAL A 192 4.67 10.37 0.33
N LEU A 193 3.54 10.34 1.04
CA LEU A 193 3.20 9.22 1.92
C LEU A 193 2.98 7.91 1.16
N ASN A 194 2.33 7.94 -0.01
CA ASN A 194 2.17 6.75 -0.86
C ASN A 194 3.54 6.19 -1.26
N SER A 195 4.43 7.04 -1.76
CA SER A 195 5.78 6.68 -2.16
C SER A 195 6.61 6.17 -0.98
N LEU A 196 6.55 6.84 0.17
CA LEU A 196 7.24 6.39 1.39
C LEU A 196 6.72 5.01 1.86
N GLY A 197 5.42 4.75 1.78
CA GLY A 197 4.83 3.46 2.11
C GLY A 197 5.35 2.33 1.21
N VAL A 198 5.47 2.59 -0.10
CA VAL A 198 6.09 1.67 -1.07
C VAL A 198 7.56 1.45 -0.76
N VAL A 199 8.32 2.52 -0.49
CA VAL A 199 9.74 2.45 -0.09
C VAL A 199 9.91 1.59 1.15
N ALA A 200 9.14 1.85 2.21
CA ALA A 200 9.20 1.09 3.45
C ALA A 200 8.87 -0.39 3.21
N LEU A 201 7.84 -0.69 2.42
CA LEU A 201 7.48 -2.07 2.08
C LEU A 201 8.59 -2.79 1.31
N LEU A 202 9.21 -2.15 0.32
CA LEU A 202 10.28 -2.76 -0.47
C LEU A 202 11.57 -2.96 0.35
N LEU A 203 11.92 -2.01 1.23
CA LEU A 203 13.03 -2.20 2.15
C LEU A 203 12.83 -3.42 3.07
N GLU A 204 11.61 -3.61 3.59
CA GLU A 204 11.25 -4.77 4.42
C GLU A 204 11.11 -6.07 3.59
N ASN A 205 11.13 -5.98 2.26
CA ASN A 205 11.26 -7.11 1.35
C ASN A 205 12.71 -7.35 0.87
N GLY A 206 13.68 -6.58 1.38
CA GLY A 206 15.12 -6.83 1.19
C GLY A 206 15.75 -6.16 -0.02
N PHE A 207 15.06 -5.23 -0.68
CA PHE A 207 15.64 -4.43 -1.76
C PHE A 207 16.57 -3.34 -1.22
N LEU A 208 17.57 -2.94 -2.00
CA LEU A 208 18.47 -1.85 -1.64
C LEU A 208 17.78 -0.49 -1.83
N PHE A 209 18.09 0.47 -0.96
CA PHE A 209 17.44 1.78 -1.00
C PHE A 209 17.66 2.48 -2.35
N GLU A 210 18.87 2.40 -2.89
CA GLU A 210 19.26 3.04 -4.14
C GLU A 210 18.45 2.49 -5.32
N GLU A 211 18.25 1.16 -5.37
CA GLU A 211 17.43 0.50 -6.39
C GLU A 211 15.97 0.92 -6.27
N ILE A 212 15.44 0.98 -5.04
CA ILE A 212 14.08 1.43 -4.77
C ILE A 212 13.91 2.88 -5.23
N ALA A 213 14.83 3.78 -4.85
CA ALA A 213 14.74 5.19 -5.18
C ALA A 213 14.73 5.41 -6.70
N GLN A 214 15.54 4.66 -7.46
CA GLN A 214 15.49 4.67 -8.93
C GLN A 214 14.18 4.10 -9.48
N SER A 215 13.65 3.04 -8.87
CA SER A 215 12.41 2.39 -9.32
C SER A 215 11.16 3.28 -9.24
N LEU A 216 11.19 4.36 -8.45
CA LEU A 216 10.09 5.32 -8.34
C LEU A 216 10.00 6.28 -9.54
N LEU A 217 11.09 6.45 -10.28
CA LEU A 217 11.17 7.38 -11.41
C LEU A 217 10.30 6.89 -12.59
N GLY A 218 9.80 7.82 -13.39
CA GLY A 218 8.95 7.53 -14.55
C GLY A 218 7.49 7.19 -14.21
N PHE A 219 7.15 6.94 -12.94
CA PHE A 219 5.77 6.71 -12.54
C PHE A 219 4.98 8.01 -12.45
N LYS A 220 4.03 8.19 -13.39
CA LYS A 220 3.20 9.39 -13.52
C LYS A 220 1.79 9.26 -12.92
N GLY A 221 1.52 8.16 -12.21
CA GLY A 221 0.22 7.86 -11.61
C GLY A 221 -0.58 6.82 -12.40
N ALA A 222 -1.59 6.25 -11.74
CA ALA A 222 -2.51 5.31 -12.37
C ALA A 222 -3.41 6.03 -13.38
N LYS A 223 -3.53 5.52 -14.61
CA LYS A 223 -4.48 6.05 -15.59
C LYS A 223 -5.92 5.74 -15.14
N ARG A 224 -6.75 6.78 -15.03
CA ARG A 224 -8.20 6.58 -14.82
C ARG A 224 -8.80 6.02 -16.11
N ARG A 225 -9.85 5.20 -15.97
CA ARG A 225 -10.66 4.60 -17.05
C ARG A 225 -11.45 5.60 -17.91
N MET A 226 -10.99 6.85 -18.04
CA MET A 226 -11.66 7.85 -18.88
C MET A 226 -10.84 8.10 -20.15
N GLU A 227 -10.99 7.17 -21.09
CA GLU A 227 -11.37 7.42 -22.49
C GLU A 227 -12.40 6.37 -22.90
#